data_AF-A0A1M6R8T0-F1
#
_entry.id   AF-A0A1M6R8T0-F1
#
_cell.length_a   1.000
_cell.length_b   1.000
_cell.length_c   1.000
_cell.angle_alpha   90.00
_cell.angle_beta   90.00
_cell.angle_gamma   90.00
#
_symmetry.space_group_name_H-M   'P 1'
#
loop_
_entity.id
_entity.type
_entity.pdbx_description
1 polymer ?
#
loop_
_entity_poly.entity_id
_entity_poly.type
_entity_poly.pdbx_seq_one_letter_code
_entity_poly.pdbx_strand_id
1 'polypeptide(L)'
;MRLLSSLLCIASLPVLADCPTPGDMTRGVRLTEANGDTETFFEFSNRVVRGVYNDGTDSGSRYLLQDGIFVIEAFDTLDDHAIPGSRTTFLYPEDAPSKFEDTRWDVQVISLIQGEFLNNNESHIFGPKTQVEIGACLFDMVPVISIYHDLDGYEEQLNYLVDFGFAYLVEMKERDMLPDRFDYIRIEAINR
;
A
#
# COMPACT_ATOMS: atom_id res chain seq x y z
N MET A 1 25.43 -42.16 -45.54
CA MET A 1 25.61 -41.67 -44.16
C MET A 1 24.36 -40.89 -43.77
N ARG A 2 23.52 -41.43 -42.88
CA ARG A 2 22.31 -40.77 -42.37
C ARG A 2 22.71 -39.92 -41.15
N LEU A 3 22.64 -38.60 -41.28
CA LEU A 3 22.78 -37.67 -40.17
C LEU A 3 21.45 -37.65 -39.40
N LEU A 4 21.45 -38.21 -38.18
CA LEU A 4 20.35 -38.03 -37.23
C LEU A 4 20.39 -36.58 -36.72
N SER A 5 19.41 -35.78 -37.12
CA SER A 5 19.12 -34.49 -36.48
C SER A 5 18.45 -34.75 -35.12
N SER A 6 19.22 -34.64 -34.05
CA SER A 6 18.68 -34.60 -32.68
C SER A 6 17.99 -33.25 -32.45
N LEU A 7 16.65 -33.28 -32.40
CA LEU A 7 15.83 -32.15 -32.00
C LEU A 7 16.02 -31.92 -30.48
N LEU A 8 16.77 -30.89 -30.11
CA LEU A 8 16.95 -30.48 -28.72
C LEU A 8 15.72 -29.66 -28.32
N CYS A 9 14.73 -30.29 -27.68
CA CYS A 9 13.63 -29.57 -27.03
C CYS A 9 14.18 -28.81 -25.83
N ILE A 10 14.37 -27.50 -25.98
CA ILE A 10 14.62 -26.59 -24.87
C ILE A 10 13.30 -26.45 -24.12
N ALA A 11 13.13 -27.23 -23.05
CA ALA A 11 12.04 -27.03 -22.11
C ALA A 11 12.29 -25.72 -21.36
N SER A 12 11.50 -24.70 -21.66
CA SER A 12 11.43 -23.48 -20.86
C SER A 12 10.89 -23.87 -19.49
N LEU A 13 11.78 -24.00 -18.50
CA LEU A 13 11.38 -24.09 -17.10
C LEU A 13 10.59 -22.80 -16.79
N PRO A 14 9.39 -22.89 -16.20
CA PRO A 14 8.72 -21.71 -15.70
C PRO A 14 9.68 -21.06 -14.71
N VAL A 15 10.13 -19.84 -15.02
CA VAL A 15 10.80 -19.00 -14.04
C VAL A 15 9.73 -18.78 -12.96
N LEU A 16 9.85 -19.50 -11.85
CA LEU A 16 9.05 -19.22 -10.67
C LEU A 16 9.34 -17.76 -10.34
N ALA A 17 8.36 -16.89 -10.55
CA ALA A 17 8.47 -15.50 -10.15
C ALA A 17 8.83 -15.49 -8.66
N ASP A 18 9.85 -14.72 -8.30
CA ASP A 18 10.38 -14.66 -6.94
C ASP A 18 9.45 -13.81 -6.05
N CYS A 19 8.18 -14.22 -5.98
CA CYS A 19 7.12 -13.47 -5.32
C CYS A 19 7.36 -13.43 -3.81
N PRO A 20 7.20 -12.26 -3.16
CA PRO A 20 7.29 -12.17 -1.72
C PRO A 20 6.20 -13.01 -1.07
N THR A 21 6.47 -13.40 0.18
CA THR A 21 5.52 -14.09 1.05
C THR A 21 5.26 -13.24 2.29
N PRO A 22 4.17 -13.50 3.04
CA PRO A 22 3.90 -12.77 4.28
C PRO A 22 5.07 -12.78 5.28
N GLY A 23 5.87 -13.87 5.32
CA GLY A 23 7.05 -13.95 6.18
C GLY A 23 8.15 -12.94 5.84
N ASP A 24 8.17 -12.41 4.61
CA ASP A 24 9.14 -11.40 4.20
C ASP A 24 8.86 -10.01 4.80
N MET A 25 7.66 -9.76 5.35
CA MET A 25 7.29 -8.50 6.04
C MET A 25 8.21 -8.15 7.21
N THR A 26 8.85 -9.15 7.81
CA THR A 26 9.84 -8.94 8.88
C THR A 26 11.09 -8.19 8.41
N ARG A 27 11.45 -8.34 7.12
CA ARG A 27 12.59 -7.68 6.47
C ARG A 27 12.16 -6.54 5.55
N GLY A 28 10.91 -6.56 5.10
CA GLY A 28 10.32 -5.57 4.22
C GLY A 28 9.85 -6.17 2.91
N VAL A 29 8.66 -5.77 2.47
CA VAL A 29 8.13 -6.03 1.13
C VAL A 29 8.06 -4.69 0.41
N ARG A 30 8.73 -4.58 -0.73
CA ARG A 30 8.81 -3.36 -1.52
C ARG A 30 7.94 -3.47 -2.75
N LEU A 31 7.10 -2.47 -2.96
CA LEU A 31 6.44 -2.19 -4.22
C LEU A 31 7.24 -1.13 -5.00
N THR A 32 7.22 -1.22 -6.33
CA THR A 32 7.81 -0.22 -7.22
C THR A 32 6.81 0.20 -8.28
N GLU A 33 6.61 1.51 -8.37
CA GLU A 33 5.78 2.16 -9.37
C GLU A 33 6.46 2.27 -10.73
N ALA A 34 5.68 2.49 -11.77
CA ALA A 34 6.18 2.63 -13.13
C ALA A 34 7.12 3.85 -13.31
N ASN A 35 6.96 4.89 -12.50
CA ASN A 35 7.80 6.09 -12.50
C ASN A 35 9.13 5.90 -11.74
N GLY A 36 9.30 4.79 -10.99
CA GLY A 36 10.48 4.49 -10.20
C GLY A 36 10.31 4.70 -8.70
N ASP A 37 9.20 5.31 -8.26
CA ASP A 37 8.88 5.50 -6.84
C ASP A 37 8.70 4.14 -6.16
N THR A 38 9.00 4.10 -4.87
CA THR A 38 8.94 2.86 -4.10
C THR A 38 8.22 3.05 -2.79
N GLU A 39 7.51 2.00 -2.40
CA GLU A 39 6.82 1.93 -1.13
C GLU A 39 7.17 0.61 -0.45
N THR A 40 7.72 0.67 0.77
CA THR A 40 8.18 -0.51 1.50
C THR A 40 7.41 -0.69 2.79
N PHE A 41 6.82 -1.87 2.94
CA PHE A 41 5.99 -2.25 4.07
C PHE A 41 6.70 -3.24 4.98
N PHE A 42 6.58 -3.02 6.28
CA PHE A 42 7.18 -3.84 7.33
C PHE A 42 6.14 -4.20 8.38
N GLU A 43 6.22 -5.42 8.90
CA GLU A 43 5.60 -5.73 10.18
C GLU A 43 6.21 -4.83 11.26
N PHE A 44 5.37 -4.10 12.01
CA PHE A 44 5.84 -3.19 13.07
C PHE A 44 5.39 -3.67 14.45
N SER A 45 4.10 -3.96 14.60
CA SER A 45 3.55 -4.55 15.82
C SER A 45 2.22 -5.25 15.51
N ASN A 46 1.54 -5.77 16.54
CA ASN A 46 0.22 -6.36 16.35
C ASN A 46 -0.75 -5.31 15.77
N ARG A 47 -1.32 -5.61 14.60
CA ARG A 47 -2.22 -4.72 13.84
C ARG A 47 -1.59 -3.40 13.37
N VAL A 48 -0.25 -3.27 13.37
CA VAL A 48 0.40 -2.07 12.83
C VAL A 48 1.45 -2.46 11.80
N VAL A 49 1.31 -1.88 10.61
CA VAL A 49 2.28 -1.94 9.53
C VAL A 49 3.01 -0.61 9.45
N ARG A 50 4.32 -0.64 9.26
CA ARG A 50 5.11 0.55 8.94
C ARG A 50 5.34 0.61 7.45
N GLY A 51 5.04 1.75 6.84
CA GLY A 51 5.38 2.05 5.46
C GLY A 51 6.49 3.09 5.34
N VAL A 52 7.25 2.99 4.25
CA VAL A 52 8.29 3.92 3.86
C VAL A 52 8.15 4.18 2.37
N TYR A 53 7.79 5.40 2.01
CA TYR A 53 7.72 5.88 0.64
C TYR A 53 8.99 6.65 0.25
N ASN A 54 9.48 6.47 -0.97
CA ASN A 54 10.62 7.16 -1.53
C ASN A 54 10.36 7.47 -3.02
N ASP A 55 10.58 8.73 -3.42
CA ASP A 55 10.31 9.25 -4.77
C ASP A 55 11.44 9.00 -5.79
N GLY A 56 12.37 8.11 -5.47
CA GLY A 56 13.56 7.82 -6.28
C GLY A 56 14.64 8.91 -6.23
N THR A 57 14.42 9.99 -5.47
CA THR A 57 15.37 11.06 -5.22
C THR A 57 15.72 11.11 -3.72
N ASP A 58 15.53 12.27 -3.10
CA ASP A 58 15.87 12.52 -1.70
C ASP A 58 14.61 12.75 -0.84
N SER A 59 13.41 12.80 -1.44
CA SER A 59 12.17 13.03 -0.70
C SER A 59 11.40 11.73 -0.47
N GLY A 60 10.60 11.72 0.59
CA GLY A 60 9.79 10.55 0.92
C GLY A 60 8.88 10.80 2.10
N SER A 61 8.25 9.74 2.58
CA SER A 61 7.45 9.77 3.79
C SER A 61 7.60 8.47 4.57
N ARG A 62 7.32 8.55 5.87
CA ARG A 62 7.21 7.38 6.74
C ARG A 62 5.87 7.44 7.44
N TYR A 63 5.20 6.31 7.53
CA TYR A 63 3.88 6.26 8.12
C TYR A 63 3.60 4.92 8.80
N LEU A 64 2.63 4.94 9.69
CA LEU A 64 2.11 3.77 10.41
C LEU A 64 0.65 3.56 10.02
N LEU A 65 0.32 2.33 9.67
CA LEU A 65 -1.02 1.90 9.28
C LEU A 65 -1.58 0.97 10.34
N GLN A 66 -2.64 1.38 11.02
CA GLN A 66 -3.47 0.48 11.81
C GLN A 66 -4.26 -0.44 10.87
N ASP A 67 -4.21 -1.74 11.16
CA ASP A 67 -4.78 -2.82 10.36
C ASP A 67 -4.32 -2.80 8.90
N GLY A 68 -3.17 -2.16 8.63
CA GLY A 68 -2.64 -2.04 7.29
C GLY A 68 -3.37 -1.09 6.36
N ILE A 69 -4.35 -0.32 6.85
CA ILE A 69 -5.19 0.56 6.02
C ILE A 69 -5.21 1.98 6.58
N PHE A 70 -5.45 2.11 7.88
CA PHE A 70 -5.74 3.41 8.49
C PHE A 70 -4.46 4.09 8.94
N VAL A 71 -4.09 5.20 8.31
CA VAL A 71 -2.89 5.97 8.69
C VAL A 71 -3.08 6.53 10.09
N ILE A 72 -2.32 6.08 11.07
CA ILE A 72 -2.35 6.62 12.46
C ILE A 72 -1.25 7.65 12.71
N GLU A 73 -0.21 7.62 11.89
CA GLU A 73 0.91 8.55 11.93
C GLU A 73 1.56 8.64 10.56
N ALA A 74 1.93 9.85 10.14
CA ALA A 74 2.73 10.09 8.95
C ALA A 74 3.66 11.29 9.18
N PHE A 75 4.82 11.29 8.53
CA PHE A 75 5.70 12.45 8.43
C PHE A 75 6.57 12.38 7.19
N ASP A 76 6.85 13.55 6.63
CA ASP A 76 7.72 13.69 5.46
C ASP A 76 9.20 13.54 5.84
N THR A 77 9.98 13.05 4.88
CA THR A 77 11.42 12.91 4.99
C THR A 77 12.15 13.60 3.84
N LEU A 78 13.32 14.16 4.15
CA LEU A 78 14.29 14.65 3.18
C LEU A 78 15.66 14.05 3.54
N ASP A 79 16.35 13.46 2.57
CA ASP A 79 17.61 12.71 2.77
C ASP A 79 17.48 11.66 3.89
N ASP A 80 16.35 10.94 3.95
CA ASP A 80 16.00 9.98 5.02
C ASP A 80 15.81 10.58 6.44
N HIS A 81 15.87 11.90 6.59
CA HIS A 81 15.65 12.60 7.86
C HIS A 81 14.23 13.17 7.94
N ALA A 82 13.59 13.00 9.08
CA ALA A 82 12.26 13.56 9.31
C ALA A 82 12.29 15.10 9.22
N ILE A 83 11.37 15.67 8.45
CA ILE A 83 11.20 17.12 8.35
C ILE A 83 10.52 17.62 9.65
N PRO A 84 11.13 18.55 10.40
CA PRO A 84 10.51 19.06 11.61
C PRO A 84 9.15 19.71 11.34
N GLY A 85 8.12 19.27 12.07
CA GLY A 85 6.77 19.84 11.97
C GLY A 85 5.87 19.23 10.88
N SER A 86 6.37 18.30 10.06
CA SER A 86 5.55 17.57 9.07
C SER A 86 4.72 16.43 9.68
N ARG A 87 4.97 16.08 10.95
CA ARG A 87 4.29 14.97 11.60
C ARG A 87 2.80 15.27 11.77
N THR A 88 2.01 14.33 11.29
CA THR A 88 0.57 14.26 11.48
C THR A 88 0.22 12.96 12.18
N THR A 89 -0.77 13.00 13.07
CA THR A 89 -1.30 11.81 13.74
C THR A 89 -2.81 11.77 13.64
N PHE A 90 -3.37 10.57 13.51
CA PHE A 90 -4.81 10.33 13.41
C PHE A 90 -5.23 9.34 14.48
N LEU A 91 -6.38 9.61 15.09
CA LEU A 91 -6.98 8.75 16.10
C LEU A 91 -8.30 8.22 15.56
N TYR A 92 -8.29 6.94 15.22
CA TYR A 92 -9.48 6.16 14.88
C TYR A 92 -10.09 5.57 16.16
N PRO A 93 -11.43 5.38 16.22
CA PRO A 93 -12.08 4.72 17.34
C PRO A 93 -11.78 3.21 17.37
N GLU A 94 -11.97 2.59 18.54
CA GLU A 94 -11.62 1.18 18.78
C GLU A 94 -12.49 0.18 18.00
N ASP A 95 -13.63 0.62 17.48
CA ASP A 95 -14.60 -0.19 16.74
C ASP A 95 -14.27 -0.33 15.25
N ALA A 96 -13.05 0.05 14.83
CA ALA A 96 -12.55 -0.19 13.49
C ALA A 96 -12.73 -1.66 13.08
N PRO A 97 -13.24 -1.93 11.86
CA PRO A 97 -13.48 -3.29 11.40
C PRO A 97 -12.18 -4.08 11.40
N SER A 98 -12.23 -5.32 11.88
CA SER A 98 -11.10 -6.26 11.85
C SER A 98 -11.18 -7.24 10.67
N LYS A 99 -12.21 -7.10 9.82
CA LYS A 99 -12.43 -7.84 8.59
C LYS A 99 -12.95 -6.88 7.53
N PHE A 100 -12.39 -6.97 6.33
CA PHE A 100 -12.53 -5.96 5.30
C PHE A 100 -13.22 -6.53 4.05
N GLU A 101 -14.34 -7.24 4.18
CA GLU A 101 -15.02 -7.82 3.01
C GLU A 101 -16.48 -7.37 2.98
N ASP A 102 -16.93 -6.86 1.82
CA ASP A 102 -18.32 -6.46 1.53
C ASP A 102 -18.95 -5.58 2.64
N THR A 103 -18.16 -4.64 3.17
CA THR A 103 -18.53 -3.83 4.34
C THR A 103 -18.32 -2.35 4.05
N ARG A 104 -19.09 -1.49 4.71
CA ARG A 104 -18.84 -0.05 4.78
C ARG A 104 -18.65 0.36 6.23
N TRP A 105 -17.68 1.23 6.47
CA TRP A 105 -17.43 1.82 7.77
C TRP A 105 -17.37 3.34 7.64
N ASP A 106 -18.33 4.01 8.27
CA ASP A 106 -18.37 5.46 8.38
C ASP A 106 -17.86 5.85 9.77
N VAL A 107 -16.88 6.74 9.82
CA VAL A 107 -16.13 7.03 11.03
C VAL A 107 -15.82 8.51 11.17
N GLN A 108 -15.73 8.97 12.42
CA GLN A 108 -15.14 10.26 12.76
C GLN A 108 -13.72 10.04 13.29
N VAL A 109 -12.76 10.75 12.71
CA VAL A 109 -11.34 10.67 13.01
C VAL A 109 -10.89 12.00 13.60
N ILE A 110 -10.12 11.95 14.68
CA ILE A 110 -9.46 13.14 15.23
C ILE A 110 -8.04 13.17 14.66
N SER A 111 -7.70 14.22 13.94
CA SER A 111 -6.33 14.44 13.45
C SER A 111 -5.65 15.56 14.24
N LEU A 112 -4.34 15.43 14.44
CA LEU A 112 -3.45 16.48 14.92
C LEU A 112 -2.51 16.84 13.77
N ILE A 113 -2.78 17.97 13.13
CA ILE A 113 -2.05 18.48 11.97
C ILE A 113 -1.46 19.83 12.35
N GLN A 114 -0.13 19.97 12.27
CA GLN A 114 0.55 21.25 12.58
C GLN A 114 0.20 21.86 13.96
N GLY A 115 -0.15 21.01 14.94
CA GLY A 115 -0.52 21.44 16.29
C GLY A 115 -1.99 21.76 16.48
N GLU A 116 -2.82 21.63 15.45
CA GLU A 116 -4.27 21.84 15.50
C GLU A 116 -5.03 20.51 15.49
N PHE A 117 -6.07 20.43 16.30
CA PHE A 117 -6.98 19.29 16.31
C PHE A 117 -8.13 19.53 15.35
N LEU A 118 -8.31 18.60 14.41
CA LEU A 118 -9.42 18.61 13.46
C LEU A 118 -10.27 17.35 13.63
N ASN A 119 -11.57 17.49 13.37
CA ASN A 119 -12.49 16.36 13.30
C ASN A 119 -12.82 16.11 11.83
N ASN A 120 -12.45 14.93 11.34
CA ASN A 120 -12.67 14.52 9.97
C ASN A 120 -13.75 13.43 9.97
N ASN A 121 -14.62 13.45 8.97
CA ASN A 121 -15.50 12.32 8.71
C ASN A 121 -14.93 11.56 7.52
N GLU A 122 -14.84 10.25 7.64
CA GLU A 122 -14.30 9.35 6.61
C GLU A 122 -15.30 8.22 6.36
N SER A 123 -15.37 7.76 5.11
CA SER A 123 -16.10 6.55 4.73
C SER A 123 -15.15 5.58 4.06
N HIS A 124 -15.01 4.37 4.60
CA HIS A 124 -14.26 3.29 3.98
C HIS A 124 -15.20 2.21 3.47
N ILE A 125 -15.12 1.90 2.18
CA ILE A 125 -15.97 0.92 1.50
C ILE A 125 -15.07 -0.22 1.03
N PHE A 126 -15.30 -1.41 1.58
CA PHE A 126 -14.55 -2.62 1.30
C PHE A 126 -15.35 -3.50 0.34
N GLY A 127 -14.76 -3.79 -0.82
CA GLY A 127 -15.37 -4.66 -1.81
C GLY A 127 -15.23 -6.16 -1.49
N PRO A 128 -15.60 -7.03 -2.45
CA PRO A 128 -15.39 -8.46 -2.31
C PRO A 128 -13.92 -8.82 -2.52
N LYS A 129 -13.49 -9.92 -1.90
CA LYS A 129 -12.17 -10.51 -2.16
C LYS A 129 -12.03 -10.88 -3.64
N THR A 130 -10.93 -10.46 -4.25
CA THR A 130 -10.54 -10.73 -5.63
C THR A 130 -9.03 -10.93 -5.72
N GLN A 131 -8.43 -10.79 -6.89
CA GLN A 131 -6.99 -10.92 -7.11
C GLN A 131 -6.43 -9.71 -7.87
N VAL A 132 -5.15 -9.43 -7.62
CA VAL A 132 -4.37 -8.42 -8.36
C VAL A 132 -3.05 -9.02 -8.82
N GLU A 133 -2.65 -8.67 -10.03
CA GLU A 133 -1.32 -8.96 -10.57
C GLU A 133 -0.40 -7.77 -10.33
N ILE A 134 0.75 -8.01 -9.72
CA ILE A 134 1.82 -7.02 -9.57
C ILE A 134 3.09 -7.64 -10.15
N GLY A 135 3.53 -7.13 -11.31
CA GLY A 135 4.58 -7.75 -12.10
C GLY A 135 4.17 -9.15 -12.56
N ALA A 136 4.90 -10.19 -12.12
CA ALA A 136 4.61 -11.59 -12.45
C ALA A 136 3.91 -12.36 -11.30
N CYS A 137 3.48 -11.65 -10.26
CA CYS A 137 2.94 -12.23 -9.04
C CYS A 137 1.45 -11.93 -8.90
N LEU A 138 0.68 -12.95 -8.54
CA LEU A 138 -0.76 -12.88 -8.32
C LEU A 138 -1.05 -12.98 -6.82
N PHE A 139 -1.81 -12.03 -6.30
CA PHE A 139 -2.16 -11.96 -4.87
C PHE A 139 -3.65 -11.84 -4.67
N ASP A 140 -4.13 -12.43 -3.59
CA ASP A 140 -5.47 -12.17 -3.07
C ASP A 140 -5.54 -10.75 -2.50
N MET A 141 -6.56 -10.00 -2.89
CA MET A 141 -6.76 -8.63 -2.43
C MET A 141 -8.22 -8.27 -2.20
N VAL A 142 -8.44 -7.21 -1.44
CA VAL A 142 -9.72 -6.52 -1.29
C VAL A 142 -9.56 -5.08 -1.82
N PRO A 143 -10.41 -4.63 -2.75
CA PRO A 143 -10.43 -3.23 -3.16
C PRO A 143 -11.09 -2.38 -2.07
N VAL A 144 -10.48 -1.26 -1.74
CA VAL A 144 -10.96 -0.31 -0.73
C VAL A 144 -11.14 1.04 -1.36
N ILE A 145 -12.28 1.70 -1.08
CA ILE A 145 -12.49 3.10 -1.40
C ILE A 145 -12.56 3.87 -0.09
N SER A 146 -11.62 4.79 0.12
CA SER A 146 -11.62 5.73 1.25
C SER A 146 -12.12 7.09 0.75
N ILE A 147 -13.12 7.66 1.41
CA ILE A 147 -13.70 8.95 1.06
C ILE A 147 -13.52 9.87 2.26
N TYR A 148 -12.81 10.97 2.05
CA TYR A 148 -12.52 11.98 3.06
C TYR A 148 -13.50 13.15 2.85
N HIS A 149 -14.34 13.42 3.85
CA HIS A 149 -15.45 14.39 3.75
C HIS A 149 -15.10 15.80 4.26
N ASP A 150 -13.82 16.15 4.29
CA ASP A 150 -13.36 17.47 4.72
C ASP A 150 -13.61 18.55 3.64
N LEU A 151 -13.14 19.78 3.91
CA LEU A 151 -13.38 20.93 3.04
C LEU A 151 -12.79 20.72 1.64
N ASP A 152 -11.62 20.10 1.56
CA ASP A 152 -10.92 19.85 0.30
C ASP A 152 -11.48 18.60 -0.39
N GLY A 153 -11.81 17.57 0.39
CA GLY A 153 -12.52 16.35 0.03
C GLY A 153 -11.85 15.57 -1.08
N TYR A 154 -11.43 14.36 -0.79
CA TYR A 154 -10.79 13.50 -1.78
C TYR A 154 -11.20 12.05 -1.60
N GLU A 155 -11.03 11.29 -2.67
CA GLU A 155 -11.27 9.85 -2.71
C GLU A 155 -9.95 9.15 -3.00
N GLU A 156 -9.70 8.06 -2.28
CA GLU A 156 -8.60 7.15 -2.55
C GLU A 156 -9.15 5.78 -2.89
N GLN A 157 -8.54 5.13 -3.88
CA GLN A 157 -8.70 3.70 -4.11
C GLN A 157 -7.42 3.00 -3.66
N LEU A 158 -7.58 1.97 -2.85
CA LEU A 158 -6.50 1.15 -2.33
C LEU A 158 -6.72 -0.32 -2.68
N ASN A 159 -5.64 -1.07 -2.79
CA ASN A 159 -5.67 -2.53 -2.86
C ASN A 159 -5.10 -3.11 -1.57
N TYR A 160 -5.93 -3.73 -0.74
CA TYR A 160 -5.51 -4.40 0.49
C TYR A 160 -5.08 -5.84 0.20
N LEU A 161 -3.79 -6.14 0.37
CA LEU A 161 -3.23 -7.49 0.19
C LEU A 161 -3.49 -8.32 1.44
N VAL A 162 -4.44 -9.25 1.34
CA VAL A 162 -5.02 -9.96 2.50
C VAL A 162 -3.96 -10.73 3.30
N ASP A 163 -3.09 -11.45 2.61
CA ASP A 163 -2.08 -12.30 3.26
C ASP A 163 -0.95 -11.49 3.91
N PHE A 164 -0.70 -10.27 3.42
CA PHE A 164 0.36 -9.39 3.94
C PHE A 164 -0.16 -8.43 5.01
N GLY A 165 -1.46 -8.16 5.01
CA GLY A 165 -2.09 -7.27 5.99
C GLY A 165 -1.78 -5.80 5.79
N PHE A 166 -1.58 -5.34 4.54
CA PHE A 166 -1.44 -3.92 4.20
C PHE A 166 -2.12 -3.57 2.89
N ALA A 167 -2.54 -2.32 2.76
CA ALA A 167 -3.03 -1.71 1.53
C ALA A 167 -2.00 -0.75 0.94
N TYR A 168 -2.05 -0.58 -0.37
CA TYR A 168 -1.29 0.42 -1.12
C TYR A 168 -2.25 1.24 -1.99
N LEU A 169 -1.92 2.51 -2.21
CA LEU A 169 -2.71 3.49 -2.95
C LEU A 169 -2.62 3.22 -4.46
N VAL A 170 -3.73 3.13 -5.18
CA VAL A 170 -3.73 2.94 -6.66
C VAL A 170 -4.36 4.09 -7.42
N GLU A 171 -5.22 4.87 -6.77
CA GLU A 171 -5.81 6.08 -7.34
C GLU A 171 -6.08 7.09 -6.23
N MET A 172 -5.77 8.35 -6.46
CA MET A 172 -6.17 9.47 -5.62
C MET A 172 -6.94 10.45 -6.49
N LYS A 173 -8.05 10.98 -5.97
CA LYS A 173 -8.90 11.91 -6.70
C LYS A 173 -9.37 13.02 -5.79
N GLU A 174 -8.79 14.19 -5.96
CA GLU A 174 -9.28 15.43 -5.35
C GLU A 174 -10.63 15.82 -5.95
N ARG A 175 -11.43 16.58 -5.17
CA ARG A 175 -12.70 17.13 -5.62
C ARG A 175 -12.53 17.93 -6.91
N ASP A 176 -13.39 17.66 -7.88
CA ASP A 176 -13.44 18.35 -9.18
C ASP A 176 -12.18 18.24 -10.05
N MET A 177 -11.24 17.35 -9.69
CA MET A 177 -10.01 17.08 -10.43
C MET A 177 -10.08 15.72 -11.15
N LEU A 178 -9.14 15.51 -12.09
CA LEU A 178 -8.91 14.19 -12.67
C LEU A 178 -8.18 13.30 -11.65
N PRO A 179 -8.42 11.99 -11.64
CA PRO A 179 -7.70 11.08 -10.76
C PRO A 179 -6.23 10.96 -11.16
N ASP A 180 -5.35 10.98 -10.17
CA ASP A 180 -3.96 10.54 -10.26
C ASP A 180 -3.90 9.04 -9.98
N ARG A 181 -3.09 8.31 -10.77
CA ARG A 181 -3.00 6.85 -10.73
C ARG A 181 -1.59 6.38 -10.45
N PHE A 182 -1.48 5.35 -9.63
CA PHE A 182 -0.23 4.78 -9.16
C PHE A 182 -0.11 3.33 -9.66
N ASP A 183 0.66 3.15 -10.72
CA ASP A 183 0.80 1.88 -11.43
C ASP A 183 1.99 1.09 -10.88
N TYR A 184 1.72 0.16 -9.96
CA TYR A 184 2.74 -0.74 -9.40
C TYR A 184 3.09 -1.88 -10.35
N ILE A 185 4.35 -1.92 -10.78
CA ILE A 185 4.83 -2.87 -11.79
C ILE A 185 5.70 -3.99 -11.21
N ARG A 186 6.09 -3.87 -9.94
CA ARG A 186 6.93 -4.86 -9.26
C ARG A 186 6.63 -4.89 -7.77
N ILE A 187 6.70 -6.09 -7.21
CA ILE A 187 6.68 -6.34 -5.77
C ILE A 187 7.74 -7.38 -5.43
N GLU A 188 8.53 -7.14 -4.39
CA GLU A 188 9.69 -7.97 -4.05
C GLU A 188 9.96 -7.97 -2.54
N ALA A 189 10.59 -9.05 -2.06
CA ALA A 189 11.11 -9.09 -0.70
C ALA A 189 12.47 -8.37 -0.64
N ILE A 190 12.70 -7.55 0.38
CA ILE A 190 13.99 -6.91 0.58
C ILE A 190 15.01 -7.95 1.09
N ASN A 191 16.12 -8.09 0.37
CA ASN A 191 17.28 -8.94 0.70
C ASN A 191 16.99 -10.46 0.79
N ARG A 192 16.46 -11.07 -0.29
CA ARG A 192 16.40 -12.54 -0.41
C ARG A 192 17.78 -13.17 -0.56
#